data_AF-A0A7C5G872-F1
#
_entry.id   AF-A0A7C5G872-F1
#
_cell.length_a   1.000
_cell.length_b   1.000
_cell.length_c   1.000
_cell.angle_alpha   90.00
_cell.angle_beta   90.00
_cell.angle_gamma   90.00
#
_symmetry.space_group_name_H-M   'P 1'
#
loop_
_entity.id
_entity.type
_entity.pdbx_description
1 polymer ?
#
loop_
_entity_poly.entity_id
_entity_poly.type
_entity_poly.pdbx_seq_one_letter_code
_entity_poly.pdbx_strand_id
1 'polypeptide(L)'
;MKLQRAWVNFWVGLVSLLIGIALPLPVLGQGSFPIPGWESPAISLPTLPAGVPLQGPYPEEYLRQGDELERAGRWADAVVFYEEALRRFPQDTALLQRYHHSRLRVDIVRRLKDPSYLAVVDSFSLGQAVDALNEALLKVQVHFVDPISWDRLTANTLRGMEVILTEPGIWSRFGRSPDPAELESLKSQWKQLLTAQAPSDRNQSLKVLLESARLAEVRCGIPASAVLMEMLCTITNLLDIYSCYLTPQQLQEILSQIEGNFVGLGVELKGEEGSLLILRVIPGSPAEAA
;
A
#
# COMPACT_ATOMS: atom_id res chain seq x y z
N MET A 1 11.92 -25.58 23.19
CA MET A 1 10.95 -25.64 22.05
C MET A 1 9.50 -25.26 22.41
N LYS A 2 9.26 -24.43 23.44
CA LYS A 2 7.95 -23.79 23.70
C LYS A 2 8.03 -22.27 23.96
N LEU A 3 9.23 -21.70 24.14
CA LEU A 3 9.40 -20.26 24.39
C LEU A 3 9.57 -19.38 23.14
N GLN A 4 9.90 -19.92 21.97
CA GLN A 4 10.09 -19.10 20.74
C GLN A 4 8.79 -18.74 20.01
N ARG A 5 7.67 -19.41 20.30
CA ARG A 5 6.36 -19.11 19.69
C ARG A 5 5.62 -17.93 20.34
N ALA A 6 6.05 -17.49 21.52
CA ALA A 6 5.46 -16.34 22.20
C ALA A 6 6.03 -14.98 21.72
N TRP A 7 7.17 -14.98 21.03
CA TRP A 7 7.87 -13.75 20.65
C TRP A 7 7.41 -13.15 19.30
N VAL A 8 6.83 -13.96 18.41
CA VAL A 8 6.36 -13.49 17.10
C VAL A 8 5.03 -12.74 17.20
N ASN A 9 4.16 -13.12 18.14
CA ASN A 9 2.86 -12.47 18.34
C ASN A 9 2.95 -11.14 19.11
N PHE A 10 4.11 -10.82 19.71
CA PHE A 10 4.31 -9.58 20.47
C PHE A 10 4.62 -8.38 19.56
N TRP A 11 5.21 -8.59 18.37
CA TRP A 11 5.74 -7.50 17.54
C TRP A 11 4.80 -7.00 16.44
N VAL A 12 3.80 -7.77 16.02
CA VAL A 12 2.79 -7.29 15.06
C VAL A 12 1.80 -6.29 15.71
N GLY A 13 1.96 -6.00 17.01
CA GLY A 13 1.23 -4.95 17.73
C GLY A 13 2.06 -3.67 17.99
N LEU A 14 3.39 -3.69 17.84
CA LEU A 14 4.23 -2.55 18.25
C LEU A 14 4.31 -1.43 17.21
N VAL A 15 4.10 -1.73 15.91
CA VAL A 15 4.14 -0.70 14.85
C VAL A 15 2.81 0.10 14.77
N SER A 16 1.75 -0.35 15.46
CA SER A 16 0.51 0.43 15.65
C SER A 16 0.51 1.29 16.92
N LEU A 17 1.62 1.36 17.67
CA LEU A 17 1.71 2.04 18.97
C LEU A 17 2.63 3.28 18.95
N LEU A 18 2.70 4.03 17.85
CA LEU A 18 3.36 5.34 17.80
C LEU A 18 2.48 6.50 17.29
N ILE A 19 1.17 6.30 17.19
CA ILE A 19 0.19 7.39 17.02
C ILE A 19 -0.95 7.16 18.02
N GLY A 20 -0.71 7.49 19.28
CA GLY A 20 -1.72 7.27 20.31
C GLY A 20 -1.26 7.42 21.76
N ILE A 21 -0.33 8.33 22.05
CA ILE A 21 -0.15 8.78 23.43
C ILE A 21 -1.02 10.02 23.63
N ALA A 22 -2.28 9.80 24.01
CA ALA A 22 -3.04 10.80 24.73
C ALA A 22 -2.42 10.92 26.13
N LEU A 23 -1.52 11.90 26.32
CA LEU A 23 -1.13 12.31 27.66
C LEU A 23 -2.37 12.87 28.37
N PRO A 24 -2.69 12.43 29.59
CA PRO A 24 -3.69 13.12 30.39
C PRO A 24 -3.07 14.48 30.76
N LEU A 25 -3.56 15.55 30.14
CA LEU A 25 -3.25 16.89 30.63
C LEU A 25 -3.73 16.98 32.08
N PRO A 26 -2.88 17.37 33.04
CA PRO A 26 -3.36 17.68 34.36
C PRO A 26 -4.34 18.85 34.25
N VAL A 27 -5.52 18.70 34.84
CA VAL A 27 -6.45 19.80 35.06
C VAL A 27 -5.74 20.77 36.01
N LEU A 28 -5.00 21.71 35.42
CA LEU A 28 -4.49 22.87 36.15
C LEU A 28 -5.70 23.72 36.50
N GLY A 29 -5.91 23.86 37.80
CA GLY A 29 -7.03 24.58 38.38
C GLY A 29 -7.13 26.03 37.89
N GLN A 30 -8.32 26.58 38.11
CA GLN A 30 -8.69 27.96 37.83
C GLN A 30 -7.72 28.96 38.47
N GLY A 31 -6.64 29.27 37.77
CA GLY A 31 -5.72 30.36 38.05
C GLY A 31 -5.87 31.38 36.93
N SER A 32 -6.57 32.48 37.21
CA SER A 32 -6.69 33.61 36.31
C SER A 32 -5.31 34.28 36.17
N PHE A 33 -4.57 33.96 35.10
CA PHE A 33 -3.39 34.73 34.72
C PHE A 33 -3.82 35.97 33.92
N PRO A 34 -3.57 37.20 34.40
CA PRO A 34 -3.87 38.40 33.63
C PRO A 34 -2.85 38.49 32.48
N ILE A 35 -3.33 38.32 31.25
CA ILE A 35 -2.54 38.58 30.04
C ILE A 35 -2.55 40.10 29.84
N PRO A 36 -1.40 40.81 29.84
CA PRO A 36 -1.37 42.22 29.51
C PRO A 36 -1.88 42.43 28.07
N GLY A 37 -2.70 43.46 27.88
CA GLY A 37 -3.42 43.73 26.64
C GLY A 37 -2.52 43.73 25.41
N TRP A 38 -2.62 42.67 24.62
CA TRP A 38 -2.22 42.69 23.22
C TRP A 38 -3.40 43.27 22.45
N GLU A 39 -3.28 44.49 21.96
CA GLU A 39 -4.16 44.97 20.89
C GLU A 39 -3.67 44.29 19.62
N SER A 40 -4.46 43.37 19.07
CA SER A 40 -4.15 42.74 17.78
C SER A 40 -4.02 43.85 16.73
N PRO A 41 -2.87 44.00 16.05
CA PRO A 41 -2.85 44.88 14.90
C PRO A 41 -3.84 44.29 13.89
N ALA A 42 -4.84 45.08 13.50
CA ALA A 42 -5.77 44.71 12.45
C ALA A 42 -5.00 44.63 11.14
N ILE A 43 -4.39 43.48 10.86
CA ILE A 43 -3.81 43.17 9.56
C ILE A 43 -5.00 43.00 8.62
N SER A 44 -5.28 44.05 7.85
CA SER A 44 -6.20 43.94 6.71
C SER A 44 -5.56 42.96 5.72
N LEU A 45 -6.09 41.74 5.67
CA LEU A 45 -5.70 40.77 4.63
C LEU A 45 -6.04 41.40 3.27
N PRO A 46 -5.10 41.45 2.32
CA PRO A 46 -5.41 41.93 0.98
C PRO A 46 -6.51 41.04 0.40
N THR A 47 -7.61 41.65 -0.04
CA THR A 47 -8.69 40.96 -0.75
C THR A 47 -8.09 40.38 -2.03
N LEU A 48 -7.92 39.06 -2.08
CA LEU A 48 -7.46 38.39 -3.29
C LEU A 48 -8.49 38.66 -4.41
N PRO A 49 -8.06 39.12 -5.60
CA PRO A 49 -8.98 39.32 -6.71
C PRO A 49 -9.67 37.99 -7.03
N ALA A 50 -10.99 38.02 -7.09
CA ALA A 50 -11.77 36.87 -7.53
C ALA A 50 -11.44 36.57 -9.00
N GLY A 51 -10.89 35.39 -9.25
CA GLY A 51 -10.71 34.87 -10.61
C GLY A 51 -9.35 35.14 -11.25
N VAL A 52 -8.25 34.86 -10.56
CA VAL A 52 -7.00 34.52 -11.29
C VAL A 52 -7.21 33.11 -11.86
N PRO A 53 -7.24 32.91 -13.20
CA PRO A 53 -7.27 31.57 -13.76
C PRO A 53 -6.04 30.82 -13.26
N LEU A 54 -6.19 29.59 -12.77
CA LEU A 54 -5.05 28.73 -12.47
C LEU A 54 -4.25 28.54 -13.77
N GLN A 55 -3.20 29.32 -13.97
CA GLN A 55 -2.29 29.19 -15.10
C GLN A 55 -1.41 27.96 -14.85
N GLY A 56 -1.84 26.83 -15.40
CA GLY A 56 -1.18 25.53 -15.37
C GLY A 56 -2.00 24.53 -16.19
N PRO A 57 -1.43 23.36 -16.55
CA PRO A 57 -2.18 22.33 -17.24
C PRO A 57 -3.44 21.96 -16.41
N TYR A 58 -4.59 21.87 -17.08
CA TYR A 58 -5.82 21.37 -16.46
C TYR A 58 -5.63 19.91 -16.02
N PRO A 59 -6.43 19.38 -15.06
CA PRO A 59 -6.34 17.98 -14.63
C PRO A 59 -6.36 16.97 -15.80
N GLU A 60 -7.08 17.28 -16.87
CA GLU A 60 -7.13 16.49 -18.10
C GLU A 60 -5.75 16.27 -18.76
N GLU A 61 -4.88 17.27 -18.72
CA GLU A 61 -3.54 17.16 -19.31
C GLU A 61 -2.63 16.27 -18.46
N TYR A 62 -2.76 16.33 -17.12
CA TYR A 62 -2.07 15.38 -16.23
C TYR A 62 -2.57 13.95 -16.43
N LEU A 63 -3.88 13.77 -16.63
CA LEU A 63 -4.43 12.45 -16.95
C LEU A 63 -3.85 11.92 -18.27
N ARG A 64 -3.79 12.77 -19.30
CA ARG A 64 -3.25 12.43 -20.62
C ARG A 64 -1.77 12.04 -20.56
N GLN A 65 -0.92 12.88 -19.97
CA GLN A 65 0.52 12.64 -19.87
C GLN A 65 0.85 11.47 -18.94
N GLY A 66 0.12 11.31 -17.84
CA GLY A 66 0.28 10.16 -16.95
C GLY A 66 -0.11 8.85 -17.65
N ASP A 67 -1.15 8.86 -18.48
CA ASP A 67 -1.55 7.69 -19.28
C ASP A 67 -0.47 7.31 -20.31
N GLU A 68 0.26 8.27 -20.87
CA GLU A 68 1.42 7.99 -21.73
C GLU A 68 2.54 7.26 -20.95
N LEU A 69 2.82 7.67 -19.71
CA LEU A 69 3.79 6.98 -18.84
C LEU A 69 3.34 5.55 -18.50
N GLU A 70 2.05 5.36 -18.16
CA GLU A 70 1.47 4.04 -17.90
C GLU A 70 1.55 3.13 -19.12
N ARG A 71 1.21 3.62 -20.32
CA ARG A 71 1.32 2.87 -21.59
C ARG A 71 2.75 2.51 -21.94
N ALA A 72 3.71 3.36 -21.56
CA ALA A 72 5.14 3.06 -21.70
C ALA A 72 5.67 2.06 -20.65
N GLY A 73 4.82 1.59 -19.72
CA GLY A 73 5.21 0.70 -18.61
C GLY A 73 6.04 1.41 -17.53
N ARG A 74 6.13 2.74 -17.57
CA ARG A 74 6.89 3.59 -16.65
C ARG A 74 6.06 3.92 -15.41
N TRP A 75 5.59 2.89 -14.71
CA TRP A 75 4.65 3.01 -13.60
C TRP A 75 5.19 3.86 -12.44
N ALA A 76 6.48 3.73 -12.11
CA ALA A 76 7.10 4.53 -11.03
C ALA A 76 7.10 6.03 -11.36
N ASP A 77 7.40 6.38 -12.61
CA ASP A 77 7.35 7.77 -13.07
C ASP A 77 5.91 8.29 -13.08
N ALA A 78 4.94 7.45 -13.48
CA ALA A 78 3.52 7.79 -13.43
C ALA A 78 3.05 8.07 -11.98
N VAL A 79 3.49 7.28 -10.99
CA VAL A 79 3.18 7.53 -9.57
C VAL A 79 3.65 8.92 -9.14
N VAL A 80 4.94 9.22 -9.37
CA VAL A 80 5.51 10.53 -9.03
C VAL A 80 4.77 11.65 -9.75
N PHE A 81 4.46 11.47 -11.03
CA PHE A 81 3.75 12.46 -11.83
C PHE A 81 2.32 12.74 -11.31
N TYR A 82 1.55 11.69 -10.99
CA TYR A 82 0.22 11.87 -10.43
C TYR A 82 0.25 12.43 -9.01
N GLU A 83 1.28 12.11 -8.22
CA GLU A 83 1.46 12.69 -6.88
C GLU A 83 1.65 14.22 -6.97
N GLU A 84 2.50 14.69 -7.88
CA GLU A 84 2.68 16.13 -8.15
C GLU A 84 1.37 16.79 -8.61
N ALA A 85 0.58 16.10 -9.44
CA ALA A 85 -0.72 16.59 -9.88
C ALA A 85 -1.71 16.71 -8.70
N LEU A 86 -1.75 15.72 -7.81
CA LEU A 86 -2.62 15.70 -6.63
C LEU A 86 -2.25 16.78 -5.61
N ARG A 87 -0.99 17.23 -5.54
CA ARG A 87 -0.62 18.41 -4.74
C ARG A 87 -1.31 19.69 -5.23
N ARG A 88 -1.59 19.78 -6.53
CA ARG A 88 -2.29 20.93 -7.16
C ARG A 88 -3.81 20.74 -7.18
N PHE A 89 -4.27 19.51 -7.36
CA PHE A 89 -5.68 19.14 -7.50
C PHE A 89 -6.07 18.03 -6.51
N PRO A 90 -6.04 18.29 -5.19
CA PRO A 90 -6.19 17.25 -4.16
C PRO A 90 -7.57 16.59 -4.13
N GLN A 91 -8.59 17.23 -4.72
CA GLN A 91 -9.97 16.72 -4.75
C GLN A 91 -10.32 16.04 -6.08
N ASP A 92 -9.39 15.97 -7.04
CA ASP A 92 -9.64 15.32 -8.33
C ASP A 92 -9.63 13.80 -8.17
N THR A 93 -10.81 13.20 -8.27
CA THR A 93 -11.01 11.76 -8.06
C THR A 93 -10.41 10.91 -9.17
N ALA A 94 -10.31 11.44 -10.39
CA ALA A 94 -9.72 10.73 -11.52
C ALA A 94 -8.20 10.64 -11.35
N LEU A 95 -7.54 11.74 -10.99
CA LEU A 95 -6.11 11.74 -10.66
C LEU A 95 -5.81 10.81 -9.48
N LEU A 96 -6.64 10.84 -8.42
CA LEU A 96 -6.49 9.96 -7.27
C LEU A 96 -6.61 8.49 -7.67
N GLN A 97 -7.60 8.15 -8.49
CA GLN A 97 -7.79 6.79 -8.99
C GLN A 97 -6.59 6.31 -9.81
N ARG A 98 -6.03 7.15 -10.68
CA ARG A 98 -4.86 6.81 -11.50
C ARG A 98 -3.58 6.68 -10.67
N TYR A 99 -3.37 7.56 -9.70
CA TYR A 99 -2.30 7.43 -8.73
C TYR A 99 -2.36 6.08 -8.00
N HIS A 100 -3.51 5.71 -7.45
CA HIS A 100 -3.67 4.41 -6.76
C HIS A 100 -3.45 3.23 -7.70
N HIS A 101 -3.92 3.29 -8.95
CA HIS A 101 -3.70 2.24 -9.94
C HIS A 101 -2.21 2.04 -10.24
N SER A 102 -1.52 3.14 -10.56
CA SER A 102 -0.08 3.13 -10.86
C SER A 102 0.74 2.64 -9.65
N ARG A 103 0.41 3.11 -8.45
CA ARG A 103 1.11 2.71 -7.22
C ARG A 103 0.91 1.23 -6.91
N LEU A 104 -0.31 0.73 -7.04
CA LEU A 104 -0.60 -0.70 -6.86
C LEU A 104 0.29 -1.55 -7.77
N ARG A 105 0.43 -1.19 -9.06
CA ARG A 105 1.32 -1.92 -9.98
C ARG A 105 2.78 -1.89 -9.57
N VAL A 106 3.30 -0.73 -9.18
CA VAL A 106 4.69 -0.60 -8.67
C VAL A 106 4.91 -1.54 -7.49
N ASP A 107 4.00 -1.54 -6.52
CA ASP A 107 4.10 -2.37 -5.33
C ASP A 107 4.03 -3.87 -5.65
N ILE A 108 3.15 -4.28 -6.58
CA ILE A 108 3.04 -5.67 -7.03
C ILE A 108 4.36 -6.11 -7.66
N VAL A 109 4.89 -5.34 -8.62
CA VAL A 109 6.13 -5.71 -9.33
C VAL A 109 7.31 -5.79 -8.37
N ARG A 110 7.41 -4.85 -7.41
CA ARG A 110 8.47 -4.88 -6.39
C ARG A 110 8.34 -6.11 -5.51
N ARG A 111 7.14 -6.40 -5.00
CA ARG A 111 6.86 -7.51 -4.09
C ARG A 111 7.07 -8.87 -4.75
N LEU A 112 6.62 -9.05 -5.99
CA LEU A 112 6.80 -10.31 -6.73
C LEU A 112 8.27 -10.57 -7.11
N LYS A 113 9.17 -9.58 -6.94
CA LYS A 113 10.62 -9.73 -7.12
C LYS A 113 11.38 -9.90 -5.81
N ASP A 114 10.74 -9.74 -4.66
CA ASP A 114 11.38 -9.80 -3.34
C ASP A 114 11.49 -11.26 -2.86
N PRO A 115 12.71 -11.85 -2.80
CA PRO A 115 12.88 -13.26 -2.41
C PRO A 115 12.39 -13.57 -1.00
N SER A 116 12.41 -12.59 -0.08
CA SER A 116 11.93 -12.76 1.29
C SER A 116 10.42 -12.90 1.35
N TYR A 117 9.69 -12.10 0.56
CA TYR A 117 8.24 -12.26 0.39
C TYR A 117 7.92 -13.58 -0.28
N LEU A 118 8.68 -13.92 -1.32
CA LEU A 118 8.49 -15.17 -2.02
C LEU A 118 8.65 -16.35 -1.03
N ALA A 119 9.69 -16.40 -0.21
CA ALA A 119 9.87 -17.46 0.78
C ALA A 119 8.67 -17.61 1.75
N VAL A 120 8.03 -16.49 2.14
CA VAL A 120 6.80 -16.51 2.94
C VAL A 120 5.66 -17.18 2.17
N VAL A 121 5.41 -16.77 0.93
CA VAL A 121 4.32 -17.33 0.11
C VAL A 121 4.50 -18.83 -0.14
N ASP A 122 5.71 -19.32 -0.39
CA ASP A 122 5.97 -20.75 -0.62
C ASP A 122 5.80 -21.60 0.66
N SER A 123 6.08 -21.02 1.83
CA SER A 123 6.06 -21.75 3.10
C SER A 123 4.68 -21.74 3.77
N PHE A 124 3.79 -20.83 3.37
CA PHE A 124 2.47 -20.68 3.98
C PHE A 124 1.48 -21.76 3.52
N SER A 125 0.96 -22.50 4.50
CA SER A 125 -0.26 -23.29 4.29
C SER A 125 -1.48 -22.39 4.10
N LEU A 126 -2.55 -22.94 3.52
CA LEU A 126 -3.82 -22.22 3.37
C LEU A 126 -4.36 -21.71 4.72
N GLY A 127 -4.25 -22.51 5.78
CA GLY A 127 -4.68 -22.10 7.13
C GLY A 127 -3.92 -20.87 7.64
N GLN A 128 -2.59 -20.88 7.49
CA GLN A 128 -1.75 -19.73 7.89
C GLN A 128 -2.06 -18.47 7.08
N ALA A 129 -2.33 -18.60 5.78
CA ALA A 129 -2.75 -17.47 4.95
C ALA A 129 -4.12 -16.91 5.37
N VAL A 130 -5.07 -17.79 5.71
CA VAL A 130 -6.38 -17.38 6.26
C VAL A 130 -6.21 -16.66 7.60
N ASP A 131 -5.40 -17.21 8.51
CA ASP A 131 -5.16 -16.61 9.82
C ASP A 131 -4.52 -15.23 9.69
N ALA A 132 -3.51 -15.09 8.83
CA ALA A 132 -2.84 -13.81 8.57
C ALA A 132 -3.80 -12.76 7.99
N LEU A 133 -4.62 -13.15 7.00
CA LEU A 133 -5.62 -12.25 6.42
C LEU A 133 -6.68 -11.87 7.46
N ASN A 134 -7.17 -12.82 8.24
CA ASN A 134 -8.16 -12.60 9.28
C ASN A 134 -7.65 -11.63 10.36
N GLU A 135 -6.39 -11.78 10.77
CA GLU A 135 -5.72 -10.86 11.69
C GLU A 135 -5.58 -9.46 11.10
N ALA A 136 -5.14 -9.35 9.83
CA ALA A 136 -5.05 -8.06 9.15
C ALA A 136 -6.42 -7.36 9.10
N LEU A 137 -7.48 -8.04 8.66
CA LEU A 137 -8.82 -7.47 8.60
C LEU A 137 -9.35 -7.06 9.98
N LEU A 138 -9.01 -7.81 11.04
CA LEU A 138 -9.36 -7.44 12.41
C LEU A 138 -8.67 -6.14 12.83
N LYS A 139 -7.38 -5.98 12.51
CA LYS A 139 -6.64 -4.75 12.80
C LYS A 139 -7.19 -3.56 12.03
N VAL A 140 -7.53 -3.74 10.76
CA VAL A 140 -8.21 -2.68 9.99
C VAL A 140 -9.53 -2.32 10.68
N GLN A 141 -10.37 -3.30 11.02
CA GLN A 141 -11.66 -3.05 11.68
C GLN A 141 -11.54 -2.26 13.00
N VAL A 142 -10.50 -2.53 13.78
CA VAL A 142 -10.36 -1.98 15.14
C VAL A 142 -9.55 -0.68 15.17
N HIS A 143 -8.57 -0.52 14.27
CA HIS A 143 -7.57 0.55 14.35
C HIS A 143 -7.56 1.50 13.17
N PHE A 144 -8.24 1.18 12.06
CA PHE A 144 -8.30 2.10 10.94
C PHE A 144 -9.19 3.30 11.28
N VAL A 145 -8.75 4.49 10.89
CA VAL A 145 -9.36 5.76 11.30
C VAL A 145 -10.73 5.96 10.65
N ASP A 146 -10.87 5.57 9.39
CA ASP A 146 -12.08 5.77 8.60
C ASP A 146 -13.03 4.55 8.63
N PRO A 147 -14.35 4.77 8.49
CA PRO A 147 -15.30 3.67 8.45
C PRO A 147 -15.09 2.78 7.22
N ILE A 148 -15.04 1.47 7.44
CA ILE A 148 -14.82 0.47 6.39
C ILE A 148 -16.15 0.04 5.78
N SER A 149 -16.25 0.17 4.45
CA SER A 149 -17.30 -0.43 3.64
C SER A 149 -16.81 -1.82 3.19
N TRP A 150 -17.23 -2.89 3.87
CA TRP A 150 -16.77 -4.26 3.65
C TRP A 150 -17.05 -4.80 2.24
N ASP A 151 -18.20 -4.42 1.69
CA ASP A 151 -18.61 -4.69 0.31
C ASP A 151 -17.64 -4.05 -0.69
N ARG A 152 -17.33 -2.77 -0.51
CA ARG A 152 -16.41 -2.01 -1.38
C ARG A 152 -14.98 -2.49 -1.23
N LEU A 153 -14.53 -2.75 0.00
CA LEU A 153 -13.18 -3.26 0.25
C LEU A 153 -12.97 -4.61 -0.44
N THR A 154 -13.94 -5.53 -0.30
CA THR A 154 -13.88 -6.85 -0.95
C THR A 154 -13.92 -6.71 -2.47
N ALA A 155 -14.83 -5.88 -3.01
CA ALA A 155 -14.92 -5.61 -4.45
C ALA A 155 -13.62 -5.03 -5.01
N ASN A 156 -13.03 -4.06 -4.32
CA ASN A 156 -11.77 -3.42 -4.72
C ASN A 156 -10.60 -4.41 -4.65
N THR A 157 -10.60 -5.30 -3.66
CA THR A 157 -9.58 -6.35 -3.52
C THR A 157 -9.62 -7.28 -4.73
N LEU A 158 -10.81 -7.77 -5.11
CA LEU A 158 -10.96 -8.63 -6.29
C LEU A 158 -10.55 -7.91 -7.57
N ARG A 159 -10.90 -6.62 -7.74
CA ARG A 159 -10.42 -5.80 -8.86
C ARG A 159 -8.90 -5.62 -8.86
N GLY A 160 -8.28 -5.45 -7.71
CA GLY A 160 -6.82 -5.41 -7.57
C GLY A 160 -6.17 -6.73 -7.97
N MET A 161 -6.80 -7.86 -7.63
CA MET A 161 -6.35 -9.18 -8.06
C MET A 161 -6.41 -9.35 -9.59
N GLU A 162 -7.37 -8.74 -10.27
CA GLU A 162 -7.39 -8.74 -11.74
C GLU A 162 -6.12 -8.10 -12.33
N VAL A 163 -5.58 -7.06 -11.70
CA VAL A 163 -4.30 -6.46 -12.09
C VAL A 163 -3.15 -7.41 -11.81
N ILE A 164 -3.10 -8.00 -10.61
CA ILE A 164 -2.05 -8.95 -10.20
C ILE A 164 -1.96 -10.15 -11.14
N LEU A 165 -3.10 -10.68 -11.56
CA LEU A 165 -3.17 -11.81 -12.49
C LEU A 165 -2.70 -11.45 -13.91
N THR A 166 -2.51 -10.17 -14.25
CA THR A 166 -1.84 -9.78 -15.51
C THR A 166 -0.32 -9.73 -15.40
N GLU A 167 0.23 -9.76 -14.18
CA GLU A 167 1.68 -9.65 -13.96
C GLU A 167 2.38 -11.00 -14.14
N PRO A 168 3.38 -11.14 -15.03
CA PRO A 168 4.06 -12.42 -15.28
C PRO A 168 4.72 -13.05 -14.05
N GLY A 169 5.07 -12.23 -13.05
CA GLY A 169 5.72 -12.68 -11.82
C GLY A 169 4.90 -13.69 -11.03
N ILE A 170 3.56 -13.56 -11.02
CA ILE A 170 2.71 -14.51 -10.27
C ILE A 170 2.66 -15.89 -10.93
N TRP A 171 2.73 -15.94 -12.26
CA TRP A 171 2.57 -17.18 -13.03
C TRP A 171 3.86 -17.99 -13.14
N SER A 172 4.96 -17.29 -13.43
CA SER A 172 6.29 -17.90 -13.64
C SER A 172 6.71 -18.76 -12.46
N ARG A 173 6.35 -18.34 -11.24
CA ARG A 173 6.59 -19.06 -10.00
C ARG A 173 5.98 -20.47 -9.97
N PHE A 174 4.77 -20.61 -10.50
CA PHE A 174 4.04 -21.88 -10.50
C PHE A 174 4.24 -22.66 -11.80
N GLY A 175 5.20 -22.25 -12.65
CA GLY A 175 5.45 -22.87 -13.94
C GLY A 175 4.25 -22.75 -14.89
N ARG A 176 3.45 -21.68 -14.73
CA ARG A 176 2.21 -21.46 -15.48
C ARG A 176 2.31 -20.22 -16.35
N SER A 177 1.32 -20.05 -17.21
CA SER A 177 1.13 -18.85 -18.02
C SER A 177 -0.34 -18.44 -17.98
N PRO A 178 -0.64 -17.13 -18.06
CA PRO A 178 -2.01 -16.65 -18.03
C PRO A 178 -2.78 -17.14 -19.26
N ASP A 179 -3.88 -17.85 -19.06
CA ASP A 179 -4.88 -18.11 -20.11
C ASP A 179 -5.98 -17.04 -20.03
N PRO A 180 -6.16 -16.19 -21.06
CA PRO A 180 -7.21 -15.18 -21.09
C PRO A 180 -8.63 -15.75 -20.86
N ALA A 181 -8.92 -16.95 -21.35
CA ALA A 181 -10.25 -17.55 -21.19
C ALA A 181 -10.50 -17.99 -19.73
N GLU A 182 -9.50 -18.58 -19.07
CA GLU A 182 -9.56 -18.92 -17.65
C GLU A 182 -9.72 -17.67 -16.78
N LEU A 183 -9.00 -16.60 -17.13
CA LEU A 183 -9.06 -15.32 -16.41
C LEU A 183 -10.41 -14.64 -16.53
N GLU A 184 -10.99 -14.56 -17.73
CA GLU A 184 -12.33 -14.00 -17.91
C GLU A 184 -13.40 -14.84 -17.19
N SER A 185 -13.25 -16.17 -17.21
CA SER A 185 -14.13 -17.07 -16.44
C SER A 185 -13.99 -16.83 -14.93
N LEU A 186 -12.77 -16.65 -14.41
CA LEU A 186 -12.51 -16.38 -13.00
C LEU A 186 -13.12 -15.05 -12.57
N LYS A 187 -12.91 -13.97 -13.35
CA LYS A 187 -13.51 -12.65 -13.11
C LYS A 187 -15.03 -12.71 -13.04
N SER A 188 -15.65 -13.42 -13.98
CA SER A 188 -17.11 -13.61 -14.01
C SER A 188 -17.61 -14.31 -12.75
N GLN A 189 -16.93 -15.37 -12.30
CA GLN A 189 -17.29 -16.10 -11.09
C GLN A 189 -17.08 -15.25 -9.82
N TRP A 190 -16.00 -14.47 -9.73
CA TRP A 190 -15.80 -13.52 -8.63
C TRP A 190 -16.92 -12.48 -8.55
N LYS A 191 -17.34 -11.93 -9.69
CA LYS A 191 -18.46 -10.98 -9.76
C LYS A 191 -19.77 -11.61 -9.31
N GLN A 192 -20.05 -12.85 -9.74
CA GLN A 192 -21.23 -13.60 -9.29
C GLN A 192 -21.19 -13.87 -7.79
N LEU A 193 -20.05 -14.32 -7.27
CA LEU A 193 -19.84 -14.60 -5.85
C LEU A 193 -20.06 -13.35 -4.98
N LEU A 194 -19.48 -12.22 -5.39
CA LEU A 194 -19.62 -10.94 -4.70
C LEU A 194 -21.08 -10.47 -4.67
N THR A 195 -21.79 -10.62 -5.80
CA THR A 195 -23.21 -10.24 -5.92
C THR A 195 -24.10 -11.14 -5.07
N ALA A 196 -23.80 -12.45 -5.04
CA ALA A 196 -24.59 -13.44 -4.31
C ALA A 196 -24.43 -13.31 -2.78
N GLN A 197 -23.21 -13.04 -2.29
CA GLN A 197 -22.95 -12.96 -0.85
C GLN A 197 -23.07 -11.54 -0.28
N ALA A 198 -22.82 -10.50 -1.07
CA ALA A 198 -22.92 -9.08 -0.67
C ALA A 198 -22.37 -8.80 0.74
N PRO A 199 -21.05 -9.00 0.97
CA PRO A 199 -20.48 -9.05 2.31
C PRO A 199 -20.65 -7.71 3.04
N SER A 200 -21.33 -7.73 4.18
CA SER A 200 -21.59 -6.53 5.01
C SER A 200 -20.70 -6.44 6.25
N ASP A 201 -19.94 -7.49 6.56
CA ASP A 201 -19.05 -7.56 7.70
C ASP A 201 -17.70 -8.24 7.37
N ARG A 202 -16.79 -8.20 8.35
CA ARG A 202 -15.44 -8.77 8.27
C ARG A 202 -15.45 -10.27 7.98
N ASN A 203 -16.31 -11.04 8.65
CA ASN A 203 -16.35 -12.50 8.52
C ASN A 203 -16.90 -12.91 7.16
N GLN A 204 -17.93 -12.22 6.67
CA GLN A 204 -18.47 -12.42 5.33
C GLN A 204 -17.44 -12.07 4.26
N SER A 205 -16.70 -10.96 4.45
CA SER A 205 -15.62 -10.57 3.53
C SER A 205 -14.52 -11.62 3.47
N LEU A 206 -14.06 -12.11 4.63
CA LEU A 206 -13.07 -13.19 4.69
C LEU A 206 -13.55 -14.45 3.97
N LYS A 207 -14.83 -14.83 4.14
CA LYS A 207 -15.42 -15.98 3.47
C LYS A 207 -15.41 -15.81 1.95
N VAL A 208 -15.83 -14.64 1.43
CA VAL A 208 -15.81 -14.34 -0.01
C VAL A 208 -14.39 -14.37 -0.57
N LEU A 209 -13.41 -13.80 0.14
CA LEU A 209 -12.01 -13.81 -0.28
C LEU A 209 -11.42 -15.23 -0.30
N LEU A 210 -11.70 -16.05 0.71
CA LEU A 210 -11.27 -17.46 0.74
C LEU A 210 -11.89 -18.27 -0.40
N GLU A 211 -13.18 -18.10 -0.65
CA GLU A 211 -13.86 -18.79 -1.74
C GLU A 211 -13.33 -18.32 -3.11
N SER A 212 -13.06 -17.02 -3.25
CA SER A 212 -12.41 -16.43 -4.44
C SER A 212 -11.02 -17.00 -4.69
N ALA A 213 -10.22 -17.19 -3.63
CA ALA A 213 -8.88 -17.78 -3.71
C ALA A 213 -8.93 -19.26 -4.13
N ARG A 214 -9.89 -20.03 -3.59
CA ARG A 214 -10.11 -21.42 -4.02
C ARG A 214 -10.56 -21.52 -5.48
N LEU A 215 -11.39 -20.59 -5.94
CA LEU A 215 -11.78 -20.52 -7.36
C LEU A 215 -10.56 -20.26 -8.27
N ALA A 216 -9.66 -19.36 -7.86
CA ALA A 216 -8.42 -19.10 -8.60
C ALA A 216 -7.51 -20.34 -8.64
N GLU A 217 -7.43 -21.10 -7.56
CA GLU A 217 -6.69 -22.37 -7.52
C GLU A 217 -7.30 -23.41 -8.46
N VAL A 218 -8.62 -23.58 -8.44
CA VAL A 218 -9.28 -24.57 -9.32
C VAL A 218 -9.21 -24.17 -10.80
N ARG A 219 -9.33 -22.87 -11.11
CA ARG A 219 -9.38 -22.39 -12.51
C ARG A 219 -8.00 -22.14 -13.10
N CYS A 220 -7.13 -21.48 -12.36
CA CYS A 220 -5.84 -21.01 -12.85
C CYS A 220 -4.66 -21.77 -12.24
N GLY A 221 -4.90 -22.67 -11.27
CA GLY A 221 -3.87 -23.48 -10.60
C GLY A 221 -2.84 -22.67 -9.82
N ILE A 222 -3.19 -21.45 -9.43
CA ILE A 222 -2.41 -20.65 -8.49
C ILE A 222 -2.85 -21.06 -7.08
N PRO A 223 -1.94 -21.53 -6.20
CA PRO A 223 -2.30 -21.96 -4.86
C PRO A 223 -3.14 -20.93 -4.11
N ALA A 224 -4.22 -21.37 -3.45
CA ALA A 224 -5.11 -20.45 -2.76
C ALA A 224 -4.42 -19.67 -1.63
N SER A 225 -3.38 -20.24 -1.00
CA SER A 225 -2.55 -19.53 -0.01
C SER A 225 -1.84 -18.32 -0.62
N ALA A 226 -1.25 -18.47 -1.81
CA ALA A 226 -0.59 -17.38 -2.52
C ALA A 226 -1.57 -16.28 -2.91
N VAL A 227 -2.75 -16.68 -3.42
CA VAL A 227 -3.82 -15.73 -3.78
C VAL A 227 -4.29 -14.94 -2.55
N LEU A 228 -4.47 -15.59 -1.40
CA LEU A 228 -4.84 -14.90 -0.15
C LEU A 228 -3.77 -13.94 0.34
N MET A 229 -2.49 -14.30 0.23
CA MET A 229 -1.39 -13.42 0.59
C MET A 229 -1.34 -12.18 -0.31
N GLU A 230 -1.64 -12.32 -1.60
CA GLU A 230 -1.76 -11.19 -2.53
C GLU A 230 -3.00 -10.33 -2.24
N MET A 231 -4.13 -10.95 -1.87
CA MET A 231 -5.32 -10.23 -1.41
C MET A 231 -5.04 -9.43 -0.13
N LEU A 232 -4.30 -9.99 0.82
CA LEU A 232 -3.87 -9.29 2.04
C LEU A 232 -3.06 -8.03 1.69
N CYS A 233 -2.04 -8.17 0.83
CA CYS A 233 -1.22 -7.04 0.40
C CYS A 233 -2.07 -5.97 -0.32
N THR A 234 -2.99 -6.42 -1.17
CA THR A 234 -3.91 -5.54 -1.91
C THR A 234 -4.83 -4.78 -0.95
N ILE A 235 -5.42 -5.45 0.03
CA ILE A 235 -6.27 -4.82 1.05
C ILE A 235 -5.53 -3.70 1.76
N THR A 236 -4.32 -3.98 2.25
CA THR A 236 -3.54 -2.96 2.98
C THR A 236 -3.21 -1.76 2.11
N ASN A 237 -2.91 -1.97 0.83
CA ASN A 237 -2.60 -0.89 -0.13
C ASN A 237 -3.82 -0.06 -0.55
N LEU A 238 -5.04 -0.61 -0.38
CA LEU A 238 -6.30 0.04 -0.73
C LEU A 238 -6.86 0.93 0.38
N LEU A 239 -6.35 0.83 1.60
CA LEU A 239 -6.86 1.60 2.75
C LEU A 239 -6.61 3.09 2.56
N ASP A 240 -5.35 3.47 2.41
CA ASP A 240 -4.93 4.85 2.20
C ASP A 240 -3.52 4.91 1.61
N ILE A 241 -2.89 6.08 1.65
CA ILE A 241 -1.53 6.28 1.13
C ILE A 241 -0.42 5.92 2.11
N TYR A 242 -0.74 5.66 3.37
CA TYR A 242 0.20 5.36 4.45
C TYR A 242 0.18 3.89 4.86
N SER A 243 -0.82 3.15 4.40
CA SER A 243 -1.04 1.74 4.68
C SER A 243 -0.46 0.89 3.56
N CYS A 244 0.41 -0.03 3.93
CA CYS A 244 0.93 -1.05 3.04
C CYS A 244 1.36 -2.28 3.84
N TYR A 245 1.43 -3.42 3.15
CA TYR A 245 2.08 -4.61 3.68
C TYR A 245 3.60 -4.49 3.47
N LEU A 246 4.37 -4.69 4.53
CA LEU A 246 5.83 -4.76 4.46
C LEU A 246 6.27 -6.21 4.32
N THR A 247 7.04 -6.49 3.28
CA THR A 247 7.74 -7.77 3.15
C THR A 247 8.77 -7.95 4.27
N PRO A 248 9.24 -9.17 4.57
CA PRO A 248 10.25 -9.37 5.60
C PRO A 248 11.52 -8.53 5.38
N GLN A 249 12.00 -8.43 4.13
CA GLN A 249 13.14 -7.60 3.79
C GLN A 249 12.84 -6.11 4.00
N GLN A 250 11.69 -5.60 3.54
CA GLN A 250 11.32 -4.19 3.75
C GLN A 250 11.19 -3.84 5.24
N LEU A 251 10.60 -4.74 6.02
CA LEU A 251 10.50 -4.56 7.46
C LEU A 251 11.88 -4.51 8.11
N GLN A 252 12.79 -5.41 7.71
CA GLN A 252 14.17 -5.39 8.20
C GLN A 252 14.89 -4.08 7.83
N GLU A 253 14.74 -3.59 6.61
CA GLU A 253 15.32 -2.32 6.15
C GLU A 253 14.83 -1.14 7.00
N ILE A 254 13.52 -1.05 7.25
CA ILE A 254 12.92 0.00 8.08
C ILE A 254 13.39 -0.09 9.53
N LEU A 255 13.40 -1.28 10.12
CA LEU A 255 13.87 -1.47 11.51
C LEU A 255 15.35 -1.12 11.64
N SER A 256 16.17 -1.51 10.66
CA SER A 256 17.59 -1.17 10.62
C SER A 256 17.81 0.34 10.60
N GLN A 257 17.00 1.08 9.83
CA GLN A 257 17.02 2.55 9.81
C GLN A 257 16.61 3.16 11.15
N ILE A 258 15.55 2.64 11.79
CA ILE A 258 15.07 3.12 13.09
C ILE A 258 16.12 2.90 14.18
N GLU A 259 16.82 1.77 14.14
CA GLU A 259 17.87 1.43 15.10
C GLU A 259 19.21 2.15 14.82
N GLY A 260 19.30 2.94 13.75
CA GLY A 260 20.53 3.63 13.34
C GLY A 260 21.58 2.71 12.71
N ASN A 261 21.20 1.47 12.42
CA ASN A 261 22.01 0.50 11.69
C ASN A 261 21.84 0.76 10.19
N PHE A 262 22.57 1.72 9.64
CA PHE A 262 22.59 1.94 8.18
C PHE A 262 23.37 0.79 7.52
N VAL A 263 22.67 -0.24 7.07
CA VAL A 263 23.27 -1.32 6.26
C VAL A 263 23.14 -0.94 4.79
N GLY A 264 24.25 -0.50 4.21
CA GLY A 264 24.38 -0.21 2.80
C GLY A 264 25.85 -0.23 2.40
N LEU A 265 26.13 -0.23 1.09
CA LEU A 265 27.50 -0.06 0.59
C LEU A 265 28.07 1.31 1.00
N GLY A 266 27.21 2.31 1.24
CA GLY A 266 27.60 3.68 1.49
C GLY A 266 27.73 4.50 0.20
N VAL A 267 26.86 4.23 -0.77
CA VAL A 267 26.83 4.95 -2.05
C VAL A 267 25.44 5.47 -2.33
N GLU A 268 25.35 6.72 -2.80
CA GLU A 268 24.15 7.27 -3.43
C GLU A 268 24.13 6.85 -4.89
N LEU A 269 23.02 6.24 -5.33
CA LEU A 269 22.85 5.75 -6.69
C LEU A 269 21.74 6.53 -7.40
N LYS A 270 21.92 6.73 -8.71
CA LYS A 270 20.89 7.23 -9.62
C LYS A 270 20.69 6.22 -10.74
N GLY A 271 19.44 5.90 -11.04
CA GLY A 271 19.11 5.13 -12.24
C GLY A 271 19.30 5.99 -13.49
N GLU A 272 20.01 5.44 -14.47
CA GLU A 272 20.11 5.95 -15.84
C GLU A 272 19.80 4.79 -16.81
N GLU A 273 19.40 5.06 -18.06
CA GLU A 273 18.92 4.02 -18.98
C GLU A 273 19.90 2.83 -19.07
N GLY A 274 19.51 1.68 -18.49
CA GLY A 274 20.28 0.45 -18.47
C GLY A 274 21.44 0.39 -17.47
N SER A 275 21.64 1.39 -16.61
CA SER A 275 22.73 1.38 -15.62
C SER A 275 22.39 2.11 -14.31
N LEU A 276 23.23 1.89 -13.29
CA LEU A 276 23.19 2.62 -12.03
C LEU A 276 24.45 3.48 -11.94
N LEU A 277 24.26 4.80 -11.84
CA LEU A 277 25.34 5.76 -11.64
C LEU A 277 25.56 5.97 -10.14
N ILE A 278 26.80 5.81 -9.67
CA ILE A 278 27.18 6.24 -8.31
C ILE A 278 27.32 7.76 -8.32
N LEU A 279 26.40 8.45 -7.65
CA LEU A 279 26.43 9.90 -7.49
C LEU A 279 27.45 10.33 -6.43
N ARG A 280 27.52 9.58 -5.33
CA ARG A 280 28.33 9.94 -4.17
C ARG A 280 28.71 8.72 -3.36
N VAL A 281 29.91 8.71 -2.81
CA VAL A 281 30.32 7.77 -1.76
C VAL A 281 30.24 8.49 -0.41
N ILE A 282 29.66 7.85 0.59
CA ILE A 282 29.50 8.38 1.94
C ILE A 282 30.85 8.24 2.66
N PRO A 283 31.43 9.32 3.22
CA PRO A 283 32.70 9.24 3.95
C PRO A 283 32.64 8.29 5.15
N GLY A 284 33.67 7.47 5.34
CA GLY A 284 33.75 6.46 6.40
C GLY A 284 32.93 5.20 6.14
N SER A 285 32.41 5.01 4.92
CA SER A 285 31.60 3.84 4.57
C SER A 285 32.41 2.69 3.97
N PRO A 286 31.86 1.45 3.93
CA PRO A 286 32.53 0.32 3.30
C PRO A 286 32.91 0.56 1.83
N ALA A 287 32.13 1.32 1.07
CA ALA A 287 32.44 1.65 -0.33
C ALA A 287 33.57 2.66 -0.51
N GLU A 288 33.90 3.46 0.50
CA GLU A 288 35.10 4.31 0.46
C GLU A 288 36.38 3.47 0.66
N ALA A 289 36.25 2.37 1.40
CA ALA A 289 37.37 1.49 1.75
C ALA A 289 37.64 0.37 0.71
N ALA A 290 36.78 0.22 -0.30
CA ALA A 290 36.83 -0.83 -1.33
C ALA A 290 37.40 -0.31 -2.65
#